data_AF-A0A0S8F323-F1
#
_entry.id   AF-A0A0S8F323-F1
#
_cell.length_a   1.000
_cell.length_b   1.000
_cell.length_c   1.000
_cell.angle_alpha   90.00
_cell.angle_beta   90.00
_cell.angle_gamma   90.00
#
_symmetry.space_group_name_H-M   'P 1'
#
loop_
_entity.id
_entity.type
_entity.pdbx_description
1 polymer ?
#
loop_
_entity_poly.entity_id
_entity_poly.type
_entity_poly.pdbx_seq_one_letter_code
_entity_poly.pdbx_strand_id
1 'polypeptide(L)'
;MAETAKRASTDTVENGPFEMASLKKTKAPAGTEGGNWYKYVINQGANRIVGYRQGSLAAVTEAVEDIVVNLNQRRSGKPGRVHLTRP
;
A
#
# COMPACT_ATOMS: atom_id res chain seq x y z
N MET A 1 33.43 -3.28 -8.90
CA MET A 1 32.32 -4.26 -8.86
C MET A 1 31.24 -3.65 -7.97
N ALA A 2 30.48 -2.67 -8.48
CA ALA A 2 29.09 -2.80 -8.96
C ALA A 2 28.19 -3.60 -8.00
N GLU A 3 27.06 -3.15 -7.46
CA GLU A 3 26.33 -1.88 -7.43
C GLU A 3 25.20 -2.16 -6.41
N THR A 4 25.14 -1.47 -5.27
CA THR A 4 23.90 -1.41 -4.47
C THR A 4 23.83 -0.15 -3.62
N ALA A 5 24.17 0.98 -4.22
CA ALA A 5 23.76 2.28 -3.70
C ALA A 5 22.31 2.55 -4.10
N LYS A 6 21.36 2.09 -3.27
CA LYS A 6 20.01 2.67 -3.25
C LYS A 6 19.37 2.57 -1.86
N ARG A 7 20.08 3.04 -0.84
CA ARG A 7 19.43 3.58 0.37
C ARG A 7 19.15 5.06 0.11
N ALA A 8 18.21 5.34 -0.80
CA ALA A 8 17.74 6.69 -1.03
C ALA A 8 16.74 7.02 0.10
N SER A 9 17.24 7.82 1.04
CA SER A 9 16.51 8.88 1.74
C SER A 9 15.22 8.46 2.44
N THR A 10 15.36 7.97 3.66
CA THR A 10 14.26 7.98 4.64
C THR A 10 14.21 9.36 5.28
N ASP A 11 13.80 10.37 4.50
CA ASP A 11 13.38 11.65 5.08
C ASP A 11 11.96 11.45 5.61
N THR A 12 11.89 11.61 6.92
CA THR A 12 10.88 11.09 7.81
C THR A 12 9.65 11.99 7.77
N VAL A 13 8.70 11.70 6.89
CA VAL A 13 7.32 12.16 7.08
C VAL A 13 6.55 11.00 7.71
N GLU A 14 6.68 10.80 9.03
CA GLU A 14 5.99 9.72 9.79
C GLU A 14 4.46 9.76 9.68
N ASN A 15 3.92 10.80 9.02
CA ASN A 15 2.52 10.94 8.72
C ASN A 15 2.31 11.56 7.33
N GLY A 16 3.06 11.12 6.32
CA GLY A 16 2.83 11.52 4.93
C GLY A 16 1.55 10.92 4.35
N PRO A 17 1.07 11.38 3.17
CA PRO A 17 0.04 10.67 2.45
C PRO A 17 0.53 9.26 2.07
N PHE A 18 -0.41 8.32 1.95
CA PHE A 18 -0.16 7.02 1.37
C PHE A 18 0.10 7.16 -0.12
N GLU A 19 1.06 6.40 -0.63
CA GLU A 19 1.45 6.38 -2.04
C GLU A 19 1.78 4.96 -2.51
N MET A 20 1.40 4.63 -3.75
CA MET A 20 1.77 3.35 -4.34
C MET A 20 3.25 3.37 -4.73
N ALA A 21 4.07 2.64 -3.98
CA ALA A 21 5.50 2.57 -4.19
C ALA A 21 5.91 1.57 -5.28
N SER A 22 5.18 0.45 -5.40
CA SER A 22 5.48 -0.56 -6.40
C SER A 22 4.30 -1.46 -6.67
N LEU A 23 4.12 -1.83 -7.93
CA LEU A 23 3.20 -2.88 -8.36
C LEU A 23 3.95 -3.79 -9.32
N LYS A 24 4.09 -5.07 -8.95
CA LYS A 24 4.82 -6.07 -9.74
C LYS A 24 4.01 -7.34 -9.90
N LYS A 25 4.01 -7.87 -11.12
CA LYS A 25 3.47 -9.21 -11.37
C LYS A 25 4.31 -10.24 -10.61
N THR A 26 3.64 -11.17 -9.94
CA THR A 26 4.26 -12.22 -9.15
C THR A 26 3.64 -13.57 -9.48
N LYS A 27 4.32 -14.65 -9.09
CA LYS A 27 3.72 -15.98 -9.03
C LYS A 27 2.67 -16.01 -7.91
N ALA A 28 1.75 -16.96 -8.01
CA ALA A 28 0.76 -17.20 -6.96
C ALA A 28 1.46 -17.40 -5.60
N PRO A 29 1.02 -16.72 -4.53
CA PRO A 29 1.49 -17.01 -3.20
C PRO A 29 1.18 -18.47 -2.82
N ALA A 30 2.02 -19.05 -1.95
CA ALA A 30 1.88 -20.44 -1.53
C ALA A 30 0.48 -20.68 -0.94
N GLY A 31 -0.20 -21.74 -1.40
CA GLY A 31 -1.56 -22.06 -0.96
C GLY A 31 -2.68 -21.35 -1.73
N THR A 32 -2.37 -20.63 -2.80
CA THR A 32 -3.38 -20.01 -3.68
C THR A 32 -3.30 -20.56 -5.10
N GLU A 33 -4.45 -20.88 -5.68
CA GLU A 33 -4.57 -21.30 -7.08
C GLU A 33 -4.90 -20.10 -7.98
N GLY A 34 -4.51 -20.19 -9.25
CA GLY A 34 -4.79 -19.16 -10.25
C GLY A 34 -3.57 -18.36 -10.70
N GLY A 35 -3.70 -17.72 -11.87
CA GLY A 35 -2.67 -16.90 -12.49
C GLY A 35 -2.93 -15.40 -12.31
N ASN A 36 -1.98 -14.59 -12.80
CA ASN A 36 -2.08 -13.13 -12.78
C ASN A 36 -2.16 -12.52 -11.37
N TRP A 37 -1.23 -12.93 -10.53
CA TRP A 37 -1.01 -12.31 -9.24
C TRP A 37 -0.14 -11.08 -9.38
N TYR A 38 -0.48 -10.05 -8.63
CA TYR A 38 0.29 -8.83 -8.53
C TYR A 38 0.52 -8.52 -7.06
N LYS A 39 1.78 -8.26 -6.75
CA LYS A 39 2.23 -7.78 -5.46
C LYS A 39 2.30 -6.27 -5.53
N TYR A 40 1.59 -5.59 -4.65
CA TYR A 40 1.66 -4.15 -4.51
C TYR A 40 2.25 -3.75 -3.17
N VAL A 41 2.89 -2.59 -3.17
CA VAL A 41 3.52 -1.97 -2.01
C VAL A 41 3.02 -0.54 -1.92
N ILE A 42 2.41 -0.20 -0.81
CA ILE A 42 2.00 1.17 -0.46
C ILE A 42 2.90 1.64 0.66
N ASN A 43 3.52 2.79 0.49
CA ASN A 43 4.35 3.41 1.52
C ASN A 43 3.60 4.57 2.17
N GLN A 44 3.90 4.81 3.43
CA GLN A 44 3.47 5.98 4.19
C GLN A 44 4.60 6.35 5.17
N GLY A 45 5.52 7.21 4.73
CA GLY A 45 6.72 7.52 5.51
C GLY A 45 7.51 6.25 5.83
N ALA A 46 7.66 5.94 7.12
CA ALA A 46 8.33 4.74 7.60
C ALA A 46 7.48 3.46 7.51
N ASN A 47 6.16 3.59 7.32
CA ASN A 47 5.26 2.45 7.27
C ASN A 47 5.14 1.90 5.84
N ARG A 48 5.08 0.56 5.72
CA ARG A 48 4.98 -0.13 4.44
C ARG A 48 3.90 -1.20 4.49
N ILE A 49 2.87 -1.03 3.67
CA ILE A 49 1.80 -1.98 3.46
C ILE A 49 2.14 -2.81 2.22
N VAL A 50 2.17 -4.13 2.38
CA VAL A 50 2.42 -5.08 1.29
C VAL A 50 1.19 -5.93 1.11
N GLY A 51 0.65 -5.96 -0.10
CA GLY A 51 -0.53 -6.76 -0.44
C GLY A 51 -0.33 -7.57 -1.71
N TYR A 52 -1.15 -8.61 -1.85
CA TYR A 52 -1.21 -9.47 -3.02
C TYR A 52 -2.65 -9.46 -3.54
N ARG A 53 -2.81 -9.27 -4.85
CA ARG A 53 -4.12 -9.30 -5.48
C ARG A 53 -4.03 -10.01 -6.82
N GLN A 54 -5.00 -10.87 -7.08
CA GLN A 54 -5.19 -11.51 -8.36
C GLN A 54 -6.06 -10.64 -9.26
N GLY A 55 -5.74 -10.55 -10.56
CA GLY A 55 -6.55 -9.79 -11.52
C GLY A 55 -5.80 -9.44 -12.80
N SER A 56 -6.37 -8.57 -13.62
CA SER A 56 -5.62 -7.93 -14.71
C SER A 56 -4.75 -6.80 -14.16
N LEU A 57 -3.69 -6.41 -14.89
CA LEU A 57 -2.84 -5.29 -14.47
C LEU A 57 -3.68 -4.02 -14.23
N ALA A 58 -4.59 -3.70 -15.15
CA ALA A 58 -5.48 -2.53 -15.02
C ALA A 58 -6.38 -2.61 -13.78
N ALA A 59 -7.05 -3.74 -13.55
CA ALA A 59 -7.94 -3.91 -12.40
C ALA A 59 -7.19 -3.89 -11.07
N VAL A 60 -5.95 -4.42 -11.03
CA VAL A 60 -5.11 -4.35 -9.83
C VAL A 60 -4.60 -2.93 -9.60
N THR A 61 -4.19 -2.21 -10.65
CA THR A 61 -3.76 -0.81 -10.52
C THR A 61 -4.89 0.05 -9.98
N GLU A 62 -6.07 0.02 -10.60
CA GLU A 62 -7.25 0.77 -10.16
C GLU A 62 -7.61 0.45 -8.71
N ALA A 63 -7.60 -0.84 -8.36
CA ALA A 63 -7.82 -1.29 -6.99
C ALA A 63 -6.81 -0.73 -5.98
N VAL A 64 -5.52 -0.68 -6.34
CA VAL A 64 -4.47 -0.18 -5.45
C VAL A 64 -4.56 1.34 -5.33
N GLU A 65 -4.90 2.04 -6.41
CA GLU A 65 -5.18 3.48 -6.39
C GLU A 65 -6.36 3.80 -5.48
N ASP A 66 -7.47 3.05 -5.57
CA ASP A 66 -8.63 3.21 -4.68
C ASP A 66 -8.25 2.96 -3.21
N ILE A 67 -7.44 1.93 -2.92
CA ILE A 67 -6.92 1.68 -1.58
C ILE A 67 -6.11 2.88 -1.07
N VAL A 68 -5.21 3.43 -1.88
CA VAL A 68 -4.41 4.59 -1.52
C VAL A 68 -5.29 5.81 -1.25
N VAL A 69 -6.28 6.07 -2.10
CA VAL A 69 -7.26 7.16 -1.92
C VAL A 69 -8.03 6.96 -0.61
N ASN A 70 -8.54 5.75 -0.34
CA ASN A 70 -9.29 5.43 0.87
C ASN A 70 -8.44 5.62 2.13
N LEU A 71 -7.18 5.16 2.12
CA LEU A 71 -6.24 5.35 3.22
C LEU A 71 -5.96 6.83 3.46
N ASN A 72 -5.77 7.62 2.40
CA ASN A 72 -5.58 9.07 2.50
C ASN A 72 -6.83 9.81 2.97
N GLN A 73 -8.02 9.39 2.56
CA GLN A 73 -9.29 9.93 3.05
C GLN A 73 -9.46 9.66 4.54
N ARG A 74 -9.16 8.45 5.01
CA ARG A 74 -9.17 8.12 6.46
C ARG A 74 -8.17 8.96 7.23
N ARG A 75 -6.96 9.16 6.71
CA ARG A 75 -5.94 10.03 7.30
C ARG A 75 -6.40 11.49 7.38
N SER A 76 -7.09 11.98 6.34
CA SER A 76 -7.60 13.35 6.27
C SER A 76 -8.94 13.54 7.04
N GLY A 77 -9.54 12.44 7.50
CA GLY A 77 -10.74 12.43 8.30
C GLY A 77 -10.49 13.08 9.66
N LYS A 78 -11.11 14.25 9.88
CA LYS A 78 -11.24 14.92 11.18
C LYS A 78 -11.40 13.87 12.29
N PRO A 79 -10.74 14.01 13.46
CA PRO A 79 -10.91 13.08 14.56
C PRO A 79 -12.39 12.95 14.83
N GLY A 80 -12.98 11.83 14.42
CA GLY A 80 -14.34 11.48 14.75
C GLY A 80 -14.34 11.47 16.26
N ARG A 81 -14.94 12.48 16.87
CA ARG A 81 -15.13 12.58 18.31
C ARG A 81 -15.92 11.34 18.69
N VAL A 82 -15.19 10.28 19.06
CA VAL A 82 -15.80 9.08 19.61
C VAL A 82 -16.39 9.53 20.94
N HIS A 83 -17.67 9.88 20.94
CA HIS A 83 -18.44 9.89 22.17
C HIS A 83 -18.55 8.42 22.58
N LEU A 84 -17.49 7.92 23.22
CA LEU A 84 -17.53 6.67 23.97
C LEU A 84 -18.33 6.95 25.23
N THR A 85 -19.64 7.10 25.10
CA THR A 85 -20.52 6.99 26.25
C THR A 85 -20.54 5.51 26.61
N ARG A 86 -19.75 5.16 27.64
CA ARG A 86 -19.81 3.83 28.23
C ARG A 86 -21.15 3.71 29.01
N PRO A 87 -21.88 2.59 28.88
CA PRO A 87 -23.05 2.31 29.70
C PRO A 87 -22.67 2.06 31.17
#